data_AF-A0A370ECN3-F1
#
_entry.id   AF-A0A370ECN3-F1
#
_cell.length_a   1.000
_cell.length_b   1.000
_cell.length_c   1.000
_cell.angle_alpha   90.00
_cell.angle_beta   90.00
_cell.angle_gamma   90.00
#
_symmetry.space_group_name_H-M   'P 1'
#
loop_
_entity.id
_entity.type
_entity.pdbx_description
1 polymer ?
#
loop_
_entity_poly.entity_id
_entity_poly.type
_entity_poly.pdbx_seq_one_letter_code
_entity_poly.pdbx_strand_id
1 'polypeptide(L)'
;MGLFDKQFQKLKKEFSKKNTRYYREGVKELEELYEELKGAYEALDMIALEFSAFKDLVASSLTEEDNSKMEYFNQHFKKLDKVSRDAVRDVRDLLRNQKKRLREAINEE
;
A
#
# COMPACT_ATOMS: atom_id res chain seq x y z
N MET A 1 -39.72 12.06 -29.96
CA MET A 1 -38.54 11.25 -29.55
C MET A 1 -37.20 12.00 -29.57
N GLY A 2 -37.12 13.32 -29.86
CA GLY A 2 -35.81 14.00 -30.03
C GLY A 2 -35.29 14.86 -28.86
N LEU A 3 -36.12 15.15 -27.85
CA LEU A 3 -35.75 16.01 -26.70
C LEU A 3 -35.24 15.21 -25.50
N PHE A 4 -35.88 14.10 -25.18
CA PHE A 4 -35.45 13.18 -24.12
C PHE A 4 -34.08 12.55 -24.41
N ASP A 5 -33.80 12.22 -25.67
CA ASP A 5 -32.53 11.61 -26.06
C ASP A 5 -31.35 12.59 -25.87
N LYS A 6 -31.51 13.88 -26.23
CA LYS A 6 -30.48 14.91 -26.01
C LYS A 6 -30.20 15.17 -24.53
N GLN A 7 -31.24 15.20 -23.69
CA GLN A 7 -31.06 15.36 -22.24
C GLN A 7 -30.41 14.13 -21.61
N PHE A 8 -30.81 12.93 -22.04
CA PHE A 8 -30.22 11.67 -21.57
C PHE A 8 -28.75 11.54 -21.97
N GLN A 9 -28.38 11.89 -23.20
CA GLN A 9 -26.99 11.92 -23.65
C GLN A 9 -26.13 12.93 -22.89
N LYS A 10 -26.69 14.11 -22.55
CA LYS A 10 -26.01 15.08 -21.68
C LYS A 10 -25.77 14.52 -20.28
N LEU A 11 -26.80 13.90 -19.69
CA LEU A 11 -26.70 13.30 -18.36
C LEU A 11 -25.68 12.16 -18.33
N LYS A 12 -25.66 11.30 -19.37
CA LYS A 12 -24.67 10.24 -19.53
C LYS A 12 -23.24 10.79 -19.59
N LYS A 13 -23.02 11.86 -20.37
CA LYS A 13 -21.71 12.52 -20.47
C LYS A 13 -21.27 13.15 -19.14
N GLU A 14 -22.18 13.80 -18.43
CA GLU A 14 -21.88 14.37 -17.11
C GLU A 14 -21.56 13.29 -16.08
N PHE A 15 -22.30 12.18 -16.11
CA PHE A 15 -22.03 11.04 -15.25
C PHE A 15 -20.66 10.43 -15.54
N SER A 16 -20.34 10.20 -16.82
CA SER A 16 -19.04 9.65 -17.22
C SER A 16 -17.89 10.56 -16.80
N LYS A 17 -18.00 11.88 -17.01
CA LYS A 17 -17.03 12.86 -16.53
C LYS A 17 -16.82 12.83 -15.03
N LYS A 18 -17.91 12.77 -14.25
CA LYS A 18 -17.83 12.65 -12.79
C LYS A 18 -17.16 11.35 -12.37
N ASN A 19 -17.51 10.23 -13.01
CA ASN A 19 -16.94 8.92 -12.75
C ASN A 19 -15.42 8.91 -13.02
N THR A 20 -14.99 9.39 -14.18
CA THR A 20 -13.56 9.54 -14.53
C THR A 20 -12.83 10.43 -13.52
N ARG A 21 -13.46 11.53 -13.07
CA ARG A 21 -12.88 12.41 -12.06
C ARG A 21 -12.65 11.69 -10.72
N TYR A 22 -13.64 10.95 -10.22
CA TYR A 22 -13.48 10.17 -8.99
C TYR A 22 -12.37 9.13 -9.09
N TYR A 23 -12.26 8.44 -10.24
CA TYR A 23 -11.15 7.51 -10.45
C TYR A 23 -9.79 8.20 -10.48
N ARG A 24 -9.68 9.41 -11.05
CA ARG A 24 -8.42 10.17 -11.02
C ARG A 24 -8.03 10.60 -9.61
N GLU A 25 -9.00 11.11 -8.84
CA GLU A 25 -8.79 11.50 -7.44
C GLU A 25 -8.36 10.27 -6.62
N GLY A 26 -9.07 9.15 -6.72
CA GLY A 26 -8.72 7.92 -6.00
C GLY A 26 -7.37 7.31 -6.42
N VAL A 27 -6.98 7.42 -7.69
CA VAL A 27 -5.62 7.01 -8.12
C VAL A 27 -4.57 7.88 -7.46
N LYS A 28 -4.77 9.20 -7.43
CA LYS A 28 -3.83 10.15 -6.83
C LYS A 28 -3.65 9.88 -5.32
N GLU A 29 -4.74 9.70 -4.59
CA GLU A 29 -4.70 9.37 -3.15
C GLU A 29 -3.94 8.08 -2.88
N LEU A 30 -4.12 7.06 -3.72
CA LEU A 30 -3.38 5.80 -3.60
C LEU A 30 -1.91 5.91 -4.00
N GLU A 31 -1.54 6.81 -4.92
CA GLU A 31 -0.14 7.11 -5.25
C GLU A 31 0.56 7.76 -4.07
N GLU A 32 -0.08 8.78 -3.46
CA GLU A 32 0.44 9.46 -2.27
C GLU A 32 0.62 8.46 -1.11
N LEU A 33 -0.42 7.67 -0.81
CA LEU A 33 -0.35 6.64 0.23
C LEU A 33 0.74 5.60 -0.05
N TYR A 34 0.89 5.17 -1.31
CA TYR A 34 1.91 4.19 -1.68
C TYR A 34 3.32 4.71 -1.43
N GLU A 35 3.62 5.93 -1.87
CA GLU A 35 4.95 6.53 -1.71
C GLU A 35 5.26 6.80 -0.23
N GLU A 36 4.30 7.28 0.56
CA GLU A 36 4.46 7.47 2.00
C GLU A 36 4.78 6.15 2.71
N LEU A 37 3.99 5.11 2.44
CA LEU A 37 4.11 3.81 3.11
C LEU A 37 5.39 3.08 2.66
N LYS A 38 5.75 3.19 1.39
CA LYS A 38 7.01 2.68 0.86
C LYS A 38 8.21 3.38 1.49
N GLY A 39 8.21 4.72 1.55
CA GLY A 39 9.29 5.48 2.17
C GLY A 39 9.46 5.16 3.66
N ALA A 40 8.35 5.00 4.38
CA ALA A 40 8.37 4.58 5.79
C ALA A 40 8.93 3.15 5.95
N TYR A 41 8.63 2.23 5.03
CA TYR A 41 9.19 0.87 5.06
C TYR A 41 10.68 0.86 4.73
N GLU A 42 11.11 1.56 3.68
CA GLU A 42 12.52 1.64 3.26
C GLU A 42 13.41 2.25 4.36
N ALA A 43 12.87 3.17 5.18
CA ALA A 43 13.58 3.71 6.34
C ALA A 43 13.85 2.67 7.46
N LEU A 44 13.13 1.55 7.46
CA LEU A 44 13.17 0.53 8.53
C LEU A 44 13.58 -0.86 8.02
N ASP A 45 13.78 -1.02 6.71
CA ASP A 45 14.14 -2.25 5.97
C ASP A 45 15.20 -3.11 6.69
N MET A 46 16.22 -2.46 7.25
CA MET A 46 17.37 -3.14 7.83
C MET A 46 17.23 -3.47 9.32
N ILE A 47 16.24 -2.93 10.02
CA ILE A 47 16.16 -3.02 11.49
C ILE A 47 16.04 -4.48 11.97
N ALA A 48 15.24 -5.29 11.29
CA ALA A 48 15.08 -6.69 11.66
C ALA A 48 16.38 -7.50 11.46
N LEU A 49 17.15 -7.17 10.41
CA LEU A 49 18.45 -7.79 10.13
C LEU A 49 19.52 -7.33 11.13
N GLU A 50 19.59 -6.04 11.38
CA GLU A 50 20.51 -5.42 12.36
C GLU A 50 20.25 -5.96 13.77
N PHE A 51 18.99 -6.07 14.16
CA PHE A 51 18.62 -6.63 15.47
C PHE A 51 18.98 -8.12 15.58
N SER A 52 18.80 -8.90 14.51
CA SER A 52 19.21 -10.30 14.50
C SER A 52 20.73 -10.44 14.64
N ALA A 53 21.51 -9.62 13.90
CA ALA A 53 22.96 -9.63 14.00
C ALA A 53 23.45 -9.17 15.38
N PHE A 54 22.80 -8.15 15.96
CA PHE A 54 23.07 -7.70 17.32
C PHE A 54 22.85 -8.83 18.32
N LYS A 55 21.69 -9.51 18.26
CA LYS A 55 21.38 -10.64 19.14
C LYS A 55 22.47 -11.70 19.09
N ASP A 56 22.91 -12.09 17.89
CA ASP A 56 23.94 -13.13 17.73
C ASP A 56 25.28 -12.72 18.35
N LEU A 57 25.59 -11.42 18.36
CA LEU A 57 26.81 -10.86 18.92
C LEU A 57 26.80 -10.85 20.47
N VAL A 58 25.65 -10.59 21.09
CA VAL A 58 25.50 -10.57 22.56
C VAL A 58 25.08 -11.90 23.16
N ALA A 59 24.70 -12.88 22.34
CA ALA A 59 24.14 -14.16 22.79
C ALA A 59 25.04 -14.91 23.79
N SER A 60 26.36 -14.87 23.59
CA SER A 60 27.34 -15.53 24.47
C SER A 60 27.54 -14.84 25.83
N SER A 61 27.08 -13.59 25.97
CA SER A 61 27.19 -12.78 27.18
C SER A 61 25.88 -12.66 27.95
N LEU A 62 24.79 -13.22 27.43
CA LEU A 62 23.46 -13.15 28.03
C LEU A 62 23.15 -14.39 28.85
N THR A 63 22.30 -14.21 29.87
CA THR A 63 21.68 -15.33 30.58
C THR A 63 20.69 -16.05 29.65
N GLU A 64 20.37 -17.30 29.98
CA GLU A 64 19.43 -18.10 29.20
C GLU A 64 18.02 -17.46 29.13
N GLU A 65 17.62 -16.78 30.20
CA GLU A 65 16.36 -16.03 30.28
C GLU A 65 16.36 -14.79 29.38
N ASP A 66 17.46 -14.03 29.36
CA ASP A 66 17.59 -12.83 28.53
C ASP A 66 17.71 -13.19 27.04
N ASN A 67 18.40 -14.29 26.72
CA ASN A 67 18.45 -14.83 25.36
C ASN A 67 17.06 -15.22 24.85
N SER A 68 16.23 -15.81 25.71
CA SER A 68 14.84 -16.16 25.38
C SER A 68 13.99 -14.91 25.10
N LYS A 69 14.17 -13.83 25.88
CA LYS A 69 13.51 -12.53 25.64
C LYS A 69 13.99 -11.90 24.32
N MET A 70 15.29 -11.94 24.04
CA MET A 70 15.85 -11.42 22.78
C MET A 70 15.33 -12.21 21.56
N GLU A 71 15.19 -13.52 21.67
CA GLU A 71 14.60 -14.35 20.62
C GLU A 71 13.13 -14.01 20.39
N TYR A 72 12.35 -13.79 21.46
CA TYR A 72 10.97 -13.31 21.36
C TYR A 72 10.88 -12.00 20.57
N PHE A 73 11.72 -11.00 20.87
CA PHE A 73 11.73 -9.74 20.14
C PHE A 73 12.17 -9.91 18.69
N ASN A 74 13.19 -10.72 18.42
CA ASN A 74 13.66 -10.96 17.05
C ASN A 74 12.54 -11.56 16.17
N GLN A 75 11.77 -12.51 16.71
CA GLN A 75 10.61 -13.08 16.01
C GLN A 75 9.52 -12.04 15.76
N HIS A 76 9.27 -11.13 16.70
CA HIS A 76 8.29 -10.05 16.53
C HIS A 76 8.75 -9.02 15.50
N PHE A 77 10.03 -8.65 15.49
CA PHE A 77 10.59 -7.76 14.46
C PHE A 77 10.49 -8.37 13.05
N LYS A 78 10.81 -9.66 12.90
CA LYS A 78 10.64 -10.38 11.63
C LYS A 78 9.18 -10.42 11.16
N LYS A 79 8.24 -10.60 12.08
CA LYS A 79 6.80 -10.53 11.76
C LYS A 79 6.38 -9.12 11.36
N LEU A 80 6.84 -8.10 12.08
CA LEU A 80 6.53 -6.71 11.79
C LEU A 80 7.07 -6.31 10.41
N ASP A 81 8.32 -6.63 10.10
CA ASP A 81 8.91 -6.41 8.77
C ASP A 81 8.07 -7.06 7.68
N LYS A 82 7.70 -8.33 7.85
CA LYS A 82 6.84 -9.04 6.90
C LYS A 82 5.49 -8.32 6.69
N VAL A 83 4.81 -7.96 7.77
CA VAL A 83 3.49 -7.30 7.70
C VAL A 83 3.61 -5.93 7.02
N SER A 84 4.64 -5.15 7.33
CA SER A 84 4.89 -3.85 6.70
C SER A 84 5.16 -4.00 5.20
N ARG A 85 5.97 -4.99 4.80
CA ARG A 85 6.22 -5.29 3.38
C ARG A 85 4.95 -5.73 2.65
N ASP A 86 4.14 -6.58 3.28
CA ASP A 86 2.88 -7.05 2.72
C ASP A 86 1.89 -5.88 2.56
N ALA A 87 1.84 -4.93 3.51
CA ALA A 87 1.03 -3.71 3.39
C ALA A 87 1.46 -2.83 2.21
N VAL A 88 2.76 -2.61 1.99
CA VAL A 88 3.29 -1.88 0.81
C VAL A 88 2.82 -2.55 -0.48
N ARG A 89 2.88 -3.88 -0.52
CA ARG A 89 2.47 -4.68 -1.68
C ARG A 89 0.97 -4.56 -1.95
N ASP A 90 0.15 -4.66 -0.91
CA ASP A 90 -1.31 -4.58 -1.04
C ASP A 90 -1.75 -3.22 -1.57
N VAL A 91 -1.17 -2.14 -1.05
CA VAL A 91 -1.41 -0.77 -1.56
C VAL A 91 -0.99 -0.65 -3.02
N ARG A 92 0.17 -1.23 -3.41
CA ARG A 92 0.62 -1.24 -4.81
C ARG A 92 -0.36 -1.95 -5.73
N ASP A 93 -0.90 -3.10 -5.30
CA ASP A 93 -1.84 -3.90 -6.08
C ASP A 93 -3.22 -3.21 -6.18
N LEU A 94 -3.68 -2.56 -5.11
CA LEU A 94 -4.85 -1.69 -5.13
C LEU A 94 -4.68 -0.53 -6.11
N LEU A 95 -3.53 0.15 -6.07
CA LEU A 95 -3.20 1.24 -6.99
C LEU A 95 -3.22 0.77 -8.45
N ARG A 96 -2.62 -0.38 -8.73
CA ARG A 96 -2.64 -0.99 -10.08
C ARG A 96 -4.07 -1.26 -10.56
N ASN A 97 -4.93 -1.77 -9.69
CA ASN A 97 -6.33 -2.03 -10.00
C ASN A 97 -7.11 -0.74 -10.25
N GLN A 98 -6.90 0.32 -9.46
CA GLN A 98 -7.55 1.60 -9.69
C GLN A 98 -7.07 2.28 -10.99
N LYS A 99 -5.77 2.20 -11.31
CA LYS A 99 -5.24 2.66 -12.61
C LYS A 99 -5.85 1.89 -13.78
N LYS A 100 -6.19 0.61 -13.61
CA LYS A 100 -6.90 -0.17 -14.63
C LYS A 100 -8.34 0.34 -14.80
N ARG A 101 -9.08 0.52 -13.70
CA ARG A 101 -10.46 1.05 -13.72
C ARG A 101 -10.55 2.46 -14.32
N LEU A 102 -9.57 3.32 -14.00
CA LEU A 102 -9.49 4.66 -14.60
C LEU A 102 -9.35 4.59 -16.13
N ARG A 103 -8.51 3.68 -16.64
CA ARG A 103 -8.35 3.50 -18.10
C ARG A 103 -9.62 2.99 -18.75
N GLU A 104 -10.33 2.06 -18.10
CA GLU A 104 -11.63 1.58 -18.56
C GLU A 104 -12.67 2.70 -18.60
N ALA A 105 -12.76 3.52 -17.54
CA ALA A 105 -13.67 4.67 -17.48
C ALA A 105 -13.37 5.73 -18.55
N ILE A 106 -12.10 6.01 -18.85
CA ILE A 106 -11.71 6.93 -19.92
C ILE A 106 -12.10 6.38 -21.30
N ASN A 107 -12.01 5.06 -21.51
CA ASN A 107 -12.38 4.44 -22.78
C ASN A 107 -13.92 4.36 -22.97
N GLU A 108 -14.70 4.52 -21.90
CA GLU A 108 -16.17 4.55 -21.93
C GLU A 108 -16.76 5.96 -22.07
N GLU A 109 -15.95 7.03 -21.94
CA GLU A 109 -16.32 8.44 -22.24
C GLU A 109 -16.50 8.72 -23.74
#